data_AF-A0A3D0X8T6-F1
#
_entry.id   AF-A0A3D0X8T6-F1
#
_cell.length_a   1.000
_cell.length_b   1.000
_cell.length_c   1.000
_cell.angle_alpha   90.00
_cell.angle_beta   90.00
_cell.angle_gamma   90.00
#
_symmetry.space_group_name_H-M   'P 1'
#
loop_
_entity.id
_entity.type
_entity.pdbx_description
1 polymer ?
#
loop_
_entity_poly.entity_id
_entity_poly.type
_entity_poly.pdbx_seq_one_letter_code
_entity_poly.pdbx_strand_id
1 'polypeptide(L)'
;MATTLTDKYLRGFIGEHEYEGVAAEVKAAHKTLHEGSGLGNDFLGWLNLPTDYDKDEFARIKAAAEKIKKNSDVFIVIGIGGSYLGARAAIEFLNSQNYNLTCKDTPQIFFTGNSISSSALAEIMELCEGKDVSVNMISKSGT
;
A
#
# COMPACT_ATOMS: atom_id res chain seq x y z
N MET A 1 6.79 2.11 15.72
CA MET A 1 7.32 0.78 16.06
C MET A 1 8.79 0.80 15.69
N ALA A 2 9.69 0.47 16.62
CA ALA A 2 11.10 0.34 16.29
C ALA A 2 11.31 -1.00 15.59
N THR A 3 12.03 -1.00 14.47
CA THR A 3 12.39 -2.22 13.75
C THR A 3 13.85 -2.55 14.05
N THR A 4 14.14 -3.80 14.38
CA THR A 4 15.51 -4.29 14.60
C THR A 4 15.72 -5.52 13.74
N LEU A 5 16.81 -5.53 12.97
CA LEU A 5 17.26 -6.72 12.25
C LEU A 5 18.01 -7.64 13.22
N THR A 6 17.65 -8.92 13.25
CA THR A 6 18.43 -9.96 13.94
C THR A 6 18.82 -11.04 12.95
N ASP A 7 20.13 -11.26 12.82
CA ASP A 7 20.76 -12.26 11.95
C ASP A 7 21.16 -13.53 12.72
N LYS A 8 20.75 -13.66 13.98
CA LYS A 8 21.25 -14.72 14.89
C LYS A 8 21.08 -16.14 14.35
N TYR A 9 20.06 -16.37 13.53
CA TYR A 9 19.78 -17.67 12.92
C TYR A 9 20.61 -17.95 11.65
N LEU A 10 21.42 -16.98 11.20
CA LEU A 10 22.31 -17.10 10.05
C LEU A 10 23.77 -17.39 10.44
N ARG A 11 24.15 -17.27 11.72
CA ARG A 11 25.55 -17.35 12.20
C ARG A 11 26.28 -18.67 11.90
N GLY A 12 25.55 -19.75 11.61
CA GLY A 12 26.13 -21.02 11.17
C GLY A 12 26.34 -21.15 9.65
N PHE A 13 25.86 -20.16 8.89
CA PHE A 13 25.83 -20.16 7.43
C PHE A 13 26.56 -18.95 6.84
N ILE A 14 26.62 -17.83 7.56
CA ILE A 14 27.25 -16.58 7.15
C ILE A 14 28.12 -16.07 8.30
N GLY A 15 29.41 -15.89 8.04
CA GLY A 15 30.37 -15.30 8.97
C GLY A 15 30.44 -13.77 8.87
N GLU A 16 30.95 -13.10 9.91
CA GLU A 16 31.07 -11.63 9.94
C GLU A 16 31.88 -11.07 8.75
N HIS A 17 32.98 -11.74 8.41
CA HIS A 17 33.85 -11.36 7.28
C HIS A 17 33.14 -11.41 5.91
N GLU A 18 32.05 -12.17 5.76
CA GLU A 18 31.28 -12.20 4.51
C GLU A 18 30.44 -10.92 4.35
N TYR A 19 29.93 -10.35 5.44
CA TYR A 19 29.28 -9.04 5.41
C TYR A 19 30.28 -7.93 5.09
N GLU A 20 31.49 -8.00 5.63
CA GLU A 20 32.58 -7.08 5.28
C GLU A 20 32.96 -7.22 3.79
N GLY A 21 32.97 -8.46 3.29
CA GLY A 21 33.27 -8.79 1.90
C GLY A 21 32.34 -8.15 0.88
N VAL A 22 31.06 -7.93 1.22
CA VAL A 22 30.07 -7.28 0.33
C VAL A 22 29.92 -5.78 0.55
N ALA A 23 30.69 -5.20 1.47
CA ALA A 23 30.50 -3.80 1.88
C ALA A 23 30.80 -2.81 0.75
N ALA A 24 31.72 -3.16 -0.16
CA ALA A 24 32.05 -2.32 -1.32
C ALA A 24 30.88 -2.23 -2.31
N GLU A 25 30.23 -3.36 -2.58
CA GLU A 25 29.07 -3.49 -3.47
C GLU A 25 27.86 -2.77 -2.88
N VAL A 26 27.61 -2.90 -1.57
CA VAL A 26 26.52 -2.18 -0.88
C VAL A 26 26.73 -0.66 -0.96
N LYS A 27 27.96 -0.17 -0.75
CA LYS A 27 28.28 1.26 -0.90
C LYS A 27 28.10 1.74 -2.33
N ALA A 28 28.50 0.95 -3.32
CA ALA A 28 28.30 1.25 -4.73
C ALA A 28 26.80 1.34 -5.05
N ALA A 29 26.00 0.36 -4.62
CA ALA A 29 24.55 0.35 -4.82
C ALA A 29 23.85 1.54 -4.16
N HIS A 30 24.23 1.88 -2.92
CA HIS A 30 23.73 3.06 -2.22
C HIS A 30 24.03 4.35 -3.01
N LYS A 31 25.27 4.51 -3.50
CA LYS A 31 25.66 5.66 -4.32
C LYS A 31 24.84 5.73 -5.60
N THR A 32 24.74 4.62 -6.34
CA THR A 32 23.96 4.53 -7.58
C THR A 32 22.49 4.89 -7.36
N LEU A 33 21.90 4.44 -6.25
CA LEU A 33 20.51 4.74 -5.89
C LEU A 33 20.30 6.22 -5.59
N HIS A 34 21.14 6.82 -4.73
CA HIS A 34 20.99 8.21 -4.32
C HIS A 34 21.42 9.22 -5.38
N GLU A 35 22.33 8.86 -6.28
CA GLU A 35 22.73 9.69 -7.43
C GLU A 35 21.81 9.48 -8.64
N GLY A 36 20.94 8.46 -8.62
CA GLY A 36 20.07 8.15 -9.75
C GLY A 36 20.84 7.82 -11.03
N SER A 37 22.00 7.17 -10.93
CA SER A 37 22.89 6.89 -12.07
C SER A 37 22.69 5.50 -12.69
N GLY A 38 21.85 4.66 -12.07
CA GLY A 38 21.55 3.31 -12.53
C GLY A 38 20.38 3.21 -13.51
N LEU A 39 20.21 2.04 -14.11
CA LEU A 39 19.02 1.73 -14.93
C LEU A 39 17.74 1.81 -14.09
N GLY A 40 16.69 2.42 -14.64
CA GLY A 40 15.41 2.60 -13.95
C GLY A 40 15.36 3.80 -12.99
N ASN A 41 16.34 4.70 -13.06
CA ASN A 41 16.42 5.93 -12.26
C ASN A 41 15.19 6.86 -12.39
N ASP A 42 14.43 6.76 -13.49
CA ASP A 42 13.15 7.47 -13.67
C ASP A 42 12.10 7.13 -12.61
N PHE A 43 12.25 6.03 -11.85
CA PHE A 43 11.28 5.51 -10.90
C PHE A 43 11.73 5.60 -9.43
N LEU A 44 12.62 6.54 -9.09
CA LEU A 44 13.18 6.70 -7.74
C LEU A 44 12.42 7.70 -6.84
N GLY A 45 11.26 8.20 -7.27
CA GLY A 45 10.48 9.18 -6.49
C GLY A 45 10.10 8.72 -5.08
N TRP A 46 10.04 7.41 -4.83
CA TRP A 46 9.76 6.83 -3.52
C TRP A 46 10.85 7.10 -2.47
N LEU A 47 12.09 7.43 -2.86
CA LEU A 47 13.18 7.74 -1.93
C LEU A 47 12.88 8.98 -1.09
N ASN A 48 12.40 10.04 -1.74
CA ASN A 48 12.15 11.33 -1.10
C ASN A 48 10.68 11.51 -0.71
N LEU A 49 9.77 10.67 -1.20
CA LEU A 49 8.34 10.76 -0.92
C LEU A 49 8.00 10.88 0.58
N PRO A 50 8.64 10.16 1.52
CA PRO A 50 8.32 10.30 2.95
C PRO A 50 8.53 11.72 3.51
N THR A 51 9.48 12.48 2.94
CA THR A 51 9.80 13.84 3.38
C THR A 51 9.19 14.91 2.46
N ASP A 52 9.14 14.65 1.16
CA ASP A 52 8.84 15.61 0.08
C ASP A 52 7.55 15.26 -0.71
N TYR A 53 6.54 14.71 -0.01
CA TYR A 53 5.20 14.56 -0.60
C TYR A 53 4.45 15.90 -0.66
N ASP A 54 3.53 16.04 -1.62
CA ASP A 54 2.63 17.19 -1.76
C ASP A 54 1.71 17.31 -0.54
N LYS A 55 1.91 18.38 0.25
CA LYS A 55 1.15 18.62 1.49
C LYS A 55 -0.29 19.04 1.23
N ASP A 56 -0.56 19.70 0.11
CA ASP A 56 -1.90 20.14 -0.27
C ASP A 56 -2.72 18.95 -0.76
N GLU A 57 -2.12 18.06 -1.56
CA GLU A 57 -2.74 16.79 -1.93
C GLU A 57 -3.05 15.95 -0.69
N PHE A 58 -2.11 15.84 0.25
CA PHE A 58 -2.33 15.11 1.49
C PHE A 58 -3.49 15.69 2.32
N ALA A 59 -3.63 17.02 2.36
CA ALA A 59 -4.78 17.67 2.99
C ALA A 59 -6.10 17.34 2.27
N ARG A 60 -6.11 17.32 0.93
CA ARG A 60 -7.28 16.92 0.13
C ARG A 60 -7.66 15.45 0.36
N ILE A 61 -6.68 14.54 0.48
CA ILE A 61 -6.91 13.12 0.80
C ILE A 61 -7.64 13.00 2.15
N LYS A 62 -7.18 13.72 3.17
CA LYS A 62 -7.83 13.74 4.50
C LYS A 62 -9.26 14.26 4.42
N ALA A 63 -9.47 15.37 3.71
CA ALA A 63 -10.80 15.94 3.54
C ALA A 63 -11.76 15.00 2.80
N ALA A 64 -11.27 14.31 1.75
CA ALA A 64 -12.03 13.32 1.02
C ALA A 64 -12.41 12.12 1.91
N ALA A 65 -11.46 11.61 2.71
CA ALA A 65 -11.73 10.53 3.66
C ALA A 65 -12.80 10.92 4.69
N GLU A 66 -12.74 12.13 5.26
CA GLU A 66 -13.77 12.62 6.19
C GLU A 66 -15.14 12.83 5.53
N LYS A 67 -15.16 13.21 4.24
CA LYS A 67 -16.41 13.26 3.48
C LYS A 67 -17.01 11.85 3.33
N ILE A 68 -16.20 10.89 2.88
CA ILE A 68 -16.61 9.49 2.64
C ILE A 68 -17.16 8.85 3.93
N LYS A 69 -16.50 9.07 5.07
CA LYS A 69 -17.00 8.56 6.37
C LYS A 69 -18.38 9.07 6.74
N LYS A 70 -18.76 10.28 6.30
CA LYS A 70 -20.04 10.92 6.65
C LYS A 70 -21.18 10.54 5.72
N ASN A 71 -20.89 10.06 4.52
CA ASN A 71 -21.89 9.89 3.47
C ASN A 71 -21.77 8.55 2.73
N SER A 72 -21.15 7.55 3.34
CA SER A 72 -21.03 6.23 2.73
C SER A 72 -21.04 5.16 3.80
N ASP A 73 -21.84 4.13 3.56
CA ASP A 73 -21.81 2.87 4.31
C ASP A 73 -20.74 1.92 3.75
N VAL A 74 -20.41 2.07 2.46
CA VAL A 74 -19.43 1.23 1.74
C VAL A 74 -18.44 2.09 0.96
N PHE A 75 -17.16 1.72 1.06
CA PHE A 75 -16.07 2.28 0.26
C PHE A 75 -15.45 1.17 -0.59
N ILE A 76 -15.62 1.26 -1.90
CA ILE A 76 -15.07 0.29 -2.86
C ILE A 76 -13.75 0.83 -3.42
N VAL A 77 -12.68 0.05 -3.28
CA VAL A 77 -11.41 0.30 -3.97
C VAL A 77 -11.33 -0.60 -5.20
N ILE A 78 -11.15 0.00 -6.38
CA ILE A 78 -10.98 -0.70 -7.64
C ILE A 78 -9.54 -0.57 -8.10
N GLY A 79 -8.81 -1.67 -8.10
CA GLY A 79 -7.40 -1.68 -8.50
C GLY A 79 -6.77 -3.06 -8.39
N ILE A 80 -5.63 -3.25 -9.03
CA ILE A 80 -4.84 -4.49 -8.99
C ILE A 80 -3.36 -4.20 -8.74
N GLY A 81 -2.60 -5.20 -8.31
CA GLY A 81 -1.16 -5.07 -8.06
C GLY A 81 -0.85 -4.02 -6.99
N GLY A 82 0.00 -3.06 -7.32
CA GLY A 82 0.40 -1.98 -6.40
C GLY A 82 -0.77 -1.09 -5.95
N SER A 83 -1.77 -0.89 -6.81
CA SER A 83 -2.99 -0.12 -6.50
C SER A 83 -3.95 -0.82 -5.52
N TYR A 84 -3.64 -2.06 -5.12
CA TYR A 84 -4.47 -2.90 -4.27
C TYR A 84 -3.74 -3.39 -3.02
N LEU A 85 -2.55 -3.99 -3.20
CA LEU A 85 -1.84 -4.69 -2.12
C LEU A 85 -1.42 -3.76 -0.98
N GLY A 86 -0.93 -2.55 -1.28
CA GLY A 86 -0.50 -1.60 -0.26
C GLY A 86 -1.65 -1.14 0.64
N ALA A 87 -2.79 -0.79 0.04
CA ALA A 87 -3.98 -0.36 0.77
C ALA A 87 -4.54 -1.51 1.64
N ARG A 88 -4.69 -2.70 1.07
CA ARG A 88 -5.22 -3.87 1.79
C ARG A 88 -4.31 -4.28 2.95
N ALA A 89 -3.00 -4.35 2.72
CA ALA A 89 -2.03 -4.71 3.77
C ALA A 89 -2.07 -3.71 4.94
N ALA A 90 -2.11 -2.41 4.67
CA ALA A 90 -2.17 -1.39 5.71
C ALA A 90 -3.47 -1.48 6.53
N ILE A 91 -4.62 -1.65 5.87
CA ILE A 91 -5.92 -1.77 6.54
C ILE A 91 -5.97 -3.02 7.42
N GLU A 92 -5.62 -4.18 6.87
CA GLU A 92 -5.67 -5.45 7.61
C GLU A 92 -4.66 -5.47 8.77
N PHE A 93 -3.45 -4.95 8.58
CA PHE A 93 -2.41 -4.90 9.62
C PHE A 93 -2.78 -3.97 10.77
N LEU A 94 -3.37 -2.80 10.48
CA LEU A 94 -3.69 -1.80 11.50
C LEU A 94 -5.04 -2.05 12.17
N ASN A 95 -6.00 -2.70 11.51
CA ASN A 95 -7.37 -2.82 12.03
C ASN A 95 -7.85 -4.25 12.27
N SER A 96 -7.30 -5.27 11.60
CA SER A 96 -7.74 -6.68 11.51
C SER A 96 -8.31 -7.06 10.14
N GLN A 97 -8.18 -8.34 9.79
CA GLN A 97 -8.84 -8.97 8.65
C GLN A 97 -10.37 -8.98 8.79
N ASN A 98 -10.87 -8.86 10.02
CA ASN A 98 -12.30 -8.79 10.32
C ASN A 98 -12.84 -7.35 10.39
N TYR A 99 -12.11 -6.35 9.85
CA TYR A 99 -12.47 -4.94 9.93
C TYR A 99 -13.95 -4.68 9.61
N ASN A 100 -14.47 -5.22 8.49
CA ASN A 100 -15.86 -5.02 8.06
C ASN A 100 -16.92 -5.61 9.01
N LEU A 101 -16.54 -6.53 9.90
CA LEU A 101 -17.41 -7.09 10.95
C LEU A 101 -17.38 -6.25 12.23
N THR A 102 -16.39 -5.38 12.37
CA THR A 102 -16.11 -4.61 13.59
C THR A 102 -16.24 -3.11 13.43
N CYS A 103 -16.25 -2.60 12.19
CA CYS A 103 -16.37 -1.18 11.89
C CYS A 103 -17.73 -0.63 12.34
N LYS A 104 -17.75 0.60 12.85
CA LYS A 104 -18.97 1.29 13.32
C LYS A 104 -19.15 2.63 12.62
N ASP A 105 -18.24 3.56 12.88
CA ASP A 105 -18.34 4.96 12.41
C ASP A 105 -17.57 5.20 11.09
N THR A 106 -17.30 4.13 10.36
CA THR A 106 -16.52 4.14 9.13
C THR A 106 -17.11 3.13 8.15
N PRO A 107 -17.08 3.40 6.84
CA PRO A 107 -17.65 2.50 5.85
C PRO A 107 -16.96 1.14 5.85
N GLN A 108 -17.71 0.11 5.49
CA GLN A 108 -17.16 -1.18 5.10
C GLN A 108 -16.27 -0.97 3.87
N ILE A 109 -15.09 -1.60 3.84
CA ILE A 109 -14.16 -1.48 2.72
C ILE A 109 -14.13 -2.78 1.93
N PHE A 110 -14.42 -2.71 0.64
CA PHE A 110 -14.32 -3.84 -0.28
C PHE A 110 -13.34 -3.53 -1.41
N PHE A 111 -12.70 -4.57 -1.94
CA PHE A 111 -11.75 -4.48 -3.04
C PHE A 111 -12.28 -5.27 -4.22
N THR A 112 -12.22 -4.69 -5.41
CA THR A 112 -12.56 -5.36 -6.67
C THR A 112 -11.67 -4.88 -7.82
N GLY A 113 -11.84 -5.42 -9.03
CA GLY A 113 -10.97 -5.15 -10.18
C GLY A 113 -9.58 -5.80 -10.09
N ASN A 114 -9.31 -6.55 -9.02
CA ASN A 114 -8.10 -7.36 -8.84
C ASN A 114 -8.26 -8.80 -9.38
N SER A 115 -9.41 -9.13 -9.95
CA SER A 115 -9.69 -10.37 -10.69
C SER A 115 -10.80 -10.12 -11.72
N ILE A 116 -11.04 -11.11 -12.60
CA ILE A 116 -12.13 -11.09 -13.59
C ILE A 116 -13.31 -12.00 -13.19
N SER A 117 -13.43 -12.34 -11.91
CA SER A 117 -14.50 -13.20 -11.41
C SER A 117 -15.83 -12.44 -11.39
N SER A 118 -16.76 -12.80 -12.28
CA SER A 118 -18.11 -12.26 -12.28
C SER A 118 -18.88 -12.59 -11.00
N SER A 119 -18.67 -13.78 -10.43
CA SER A 119 -19.32 -14.19 -9.17
C SER A 119 -18.87 -13.31 -8.00
N ALA A 120 -17.56 -13.05 -7.87
CA ALA A 120 -17.05 -12.20 -6.79
C ALA A 120 -17.55 -10.75 -6.93
N LEU A 121 -17.67 -10.25 -8.17
CA LEU A 121 -18.26 -8.94 -8.41
C LEU A 121 -19.75 -8.92 -8.02
N ALA A 122 -20.52 -9.94 -8.40
CA ALA A 122 -21.94 -10.05 -8.05
C ALA A 122 -22.15 -10.04 -6.53
N GLU A 123 -21.33 -10.77 -5.77
CA GLU A 123 -21.37 -10.74 -4.30
C GLU A 123 -21.14 -9.33 -3.73
N ILE A 124 -20.16 -8.58 -4.27
CA ILE A 124 -19.92 -7.20 -3.84
C ILE A 124 -21.11 -6.30 -4.20
N MET A 125 -21.73 -6.49 -5.37
CA MET A 125 -22.92 -5.74 -5.77
C MET A 125 -24.08 -5.98 -4.81
N GLU A 126 -24.36 -7.24 -4.45
CA GLU A 126 -25.37 -7.60 -3.45
C GLU A 126 -25.06 -6.96 -2.08
N LEU A 127 -23.80 -6.97 -1.65
CA LEU A 127 -23.36 -6.33 -0.40
C LEU A 127 -23.56 -4.81 -0.39
N CYS A 128 -23.70 -4.18 -1.55
CA CYS A 128 -23.92 -2.74 -1.72
C CYS A 128 -25.41 -2.36 -1.84
N GLU A 129 -26.33 -3.31 -1.96
CA GLU A 129 -27.75 -2.99 -2.12
C GLU A 129 -28.31 -2.18 -0.95
N GLY A 130 -28.98 -1.07 -1.28
CA GLY A 130 -29.60 -0.18 -0.29
C GLY A 130 -28.62 0.65 0.56
N LYS A 131 -27.33 0.68 0.19
CA LYS A 131 -26.28 1.42 0.91
C LYS A 131 -25.76 2.60 0.11
N ASP A 132 -25.30 3.64 0.81
CA ASP A 132 -24.54 4.73 0.19
C ASP A 132 -23.10 4.28 -0.09
N VAL A 133 -22.67 4.39 -1.34
CA VAL A 133 -21.37 3.86 -1.81
C VAL A 133 -20.47 4.97 -2.34
N SER A 134 -19.22 4.98 -1.88
CA SER A 134 -18.12 5.72 -2.51
C SER A 134 -17.18 4.76 -3.24
N VAL A 135 -16.68 5.17 -4.41
CA VAL A 135 -15.76 4.37 -5.23
C VAL A 135 -14.45 5.12 -5.42
N ASN A 136 -13.33 4.42 -5.22
CA ASN A 136 -12.00 4.90 -5.55
C ASN A 136 -11.35 3.95 -6.57
N MET A 137 -11.27 4.40 -7.82
CA MET A 137 -10.64 3.65 -8.92
C MET A 137 -9.20 4.13 -9.10
N ILE A 138 -8.24 3.20 -8.99
CA ILE A 138 -6.81 3.51 -8.98
C ILE A 138 -6.10 2.72 -10.07
N SER A 139 -5.87 3.37 -11.21
CA SER A 139 -5.06 2.84 -12.32
C SER A 139 -4.17 3.93 -12.88
N LYS A 140 -2.87 3.65 -13.02
CA LYS A 140 -1.91 4.60 -13.61
C LYS A 140 -2.17 4.80 -15.11
N SER A 141 -2.45 3.72 -15.84
CA SER A 141 -2.72 3.77 -17.28
C SER A 141 -4.15 4.17 -17.60
N GLY A 142 -5.11 3.84 -16.71
CA GLY A 142 -6.54 4.00 -16.97
C GLY A 142 -7.09 3.07 -18.06
N THR A 143 -6.27 2.17 -18.60
CA THR A 143 -6.59 1.19 -19.64
C THR A 143 -6.52 -0.22 -19.08
#